data_AF-A0A968NXU4-F1
#
_entry.id   AF-A0A968NXU4-F1
#
_cell.length_a   1.000
_cell.length_b   1.000
_cell.length_c   1.000
_cell.angle_alpha   90.00
_cell.angle_beta   90.00
_cell.angle_gamma   90.00
#
_symmetry.space_group_name_H-M   'P 1'
#
loop_
_entity.id
_entity.type
_entity.pdbx_description
1 polymer ?
#
loop_
_entity_poly.entity_id
_entity_poly.type
_entity_poly.pdbx_seq_one_letter_code
_entity_poly.pdbx_strand_id
1 'polypeptide(L)'
;MHLEHGELIRPETVARMKEAAVVCHLQPSHWLSDRAWLKEKIGPLFEHAFPWRRLQEADVDFDFGSDSPIEKPSVARTLHALRDSAEAGVPRLLGDPTKRMSHPDPGWRPTASRSSRKSIPLRSCFAANISCRTR
;
A
#
# COMPACT_ATOMS: atom_id res chain seq x y z
N MET A 1 -13.30 -15.04 -0.02
CA MET A 1 -12.32 -15.54 0.97
C MET A 1 -11.31 -14.43 1.21
N HIS A 2 -10.82 -14.26 2.44
CA HIS A 2 -9.84 -13.21 2.76
C HIS A 2 -8.48 -13.83 3.10
N LEU A 3 -7.40 -13.22 2.60
CA LEU A 3 -6.03 -13.63 2.85
C LEU A 3 -5.24 -12.46 3.44
N GLU A 4 -4.73 -12.64 4.65
CA GLU A 4 -3.89 -11.65 5.33
C GLU A 4 -2.41 -11.80 4.94
N HIS A 5 -1.68 -10.69 5.00
CA HIS A 5 -0.26 -10.56 4.73
C HIS A 5 0.14 -10.77 3.28
N GLY A 6 0.06 -12.02 2.79
CA GLY A 6 0.41 -12.34 1.42
C GLY A 6 1.83 -11.88 1.02
N GLU A 7 2.78 -11.90 1.95
CA GLU A 7 4.14 -11.35 1.75
C GLU A 7 4.91 -12.07 0.65
N LEU A 8 4.62 -13.35 0.38
CA LEU A 8 5.28 -14.14 -0.64
C LEU A 8 4.24 -14.97 -1.40
N ILE A 9 3.97 -14.62 -2.65
CA ILE A 9 2.97 -15.32 -3.48
C ILE A 9 3.55 -15.61 -4.85
N ARG A 10 3.59 -16.89 -5.21
CA ARG A 10 4.03 -17.34 -6.54
C ARG A 10 3.00 -16.97 -7.63
N PRO A 11 3.44 -16.77 -8.88
CA PRO A 11 2.54 -16.39 -9.97
C PRO A 11 1.38 -17.37 -10.20
N GLU A 12 1.60 -18.67 -10.04
CA GLU A 12 0.57 -19.69 -10.24
C GLU A 12 -0.53 -19.58 -9.17
N THR A 13 -0.15 -19.17 -7.95
CA THR A 13 -1.11 -18.93 -6.87
C THR A 13 -1.93 -17.67 -7.15
N VAL A 14 -1.32 -16.60 -7.68
CA VAL A 14 -2.05 -15.38 -8.05
C VAL A 14 -3.17 -15.66 -9.04
N ALA A 15 -2.91 -16.50 -10.06
CA ALA A 15 -3.93 -16.90 -11.03
C ALA A 15 -5.12 -17.58 -10.34
N ARG A 16 -4.86 -18.52 -9.43
CA ARG A 16 -5.91 -19.22 -8.65
C ARG A 16 -6.66 -18.30 -7.70
N MET A 17 -5.99 -17.29 -7.15
CA MET A 17 -6.62 -16.31 -6.26
C MET A 17 -7.68 -15.49 -6.99
N LYS A 18 -7.44 -15.13 -8.26
CA LYS A 18 -8.44 -14.46 -9.10
C LYS A 18 -9.68 -15.34 -9.32
N GLU A 19 -9.47 -16.60 -9.70
CA GLU A 19 -10.57 -17.56 -9.91
C GLU A 19 -11.41 -17.79 -8.64
N ALA A 20 -10.76 -17.81 -7.48
CA ALA A 20 -11.40 -18.03 -6.19
C ALA A 20 -11.97 -16.74 -5.54
N ALA A 21 -11.94 -15.59 -6.23
CA ALA A 21 -12.37 -14.30 -5.70
C ALA A 21 -11.80 -14.01 -4.30
N VAL A 22 -10.48 -14.18 -4.17
CA VAL A 22 -9.74 -13.85 -2.95
C VAL A 22 -9.56 -12.35 -2.85
N VAL A 23 -9.77 -11.81 -1.65
CA VAL A 23 -9.39 -10.44 -1.30
C VAL A 23 -8.19 -10.49 -0.36
N CYS A 24 -7.14 -9.74 -0.68
CA CYS A 24 -5.93 -9.68 0.13
C CYS A 24 -5.85 -8.43 1.02
N HIS A 25 -5.26 -8.59 2.20
CA HIS A 25 -4.98 -7.48 3.10
C HIS A 25 -3.48 -7.47 3.39
N LEU A 26 -2.76 -6.56 2.73
CA LEU A 26 -1.31 -6.54 2.71
C LEU A 26 -0.77 -5.44 3.64
N GLN A 27 0.44 -5.61 4.16
CA GLN A 27 1.07 -4.62 5.04
C GLN A 27 2.42 -4.18 4.49
N PRO A 28 2.47 -3.12 3.67
CA PRO A 28 3.73 -2.65 3.12
C PRO A 28 4.75 -2.28 4.20
N SER A 29 4.33 -1.87 5.39
CA SER A 29 5.23 -1.53 6.50
C SER A 29 6.14 -2.69 6.94
N HIS A 30 5.74 -3.96 6.75
CA HIS A 30 6.58 -5.13 7.05
C HIS A 30 7.89 -5.13 6.26
N TRP A 31 7.91 -4.53 5.07
CA TRP A 31 9.16 -4.33 4.32
C TRP A 31 10.25 -3.65 5.16
N LEU A 32 9.88 -2.66 5.98
CA LEU A 32 10.86 -1.89 6.76
C LEU A 32 11.49 -2.69 7.91
N SER A 33 10.76 -3.66 8.48
CA SER A 33 11.31 -4.60 9.46
C SER A 33 12.10 -5.73 8.80
N ASP A 34 11.67 -6.17 7.63
CA ASP A 34 12.13 -7.44 7.06
C ASP A 34 13.31 -7.29 6.11
N ARG A 35 13.43 -6.14 5.43
CA ARG A 35 14.43 -5.90 4.37
C ARG A 35 15.88 -6.22 4.75
N ALA A 36 16.23 -6.16 6.04
CA ALA A 36 17.57 -6.42 6.52
C ALA A 36 18.02 -7.89 6.37
N TRP A 37 17.07 -8.83 6.40
CA TRP A 37 17.36 -10.27 6.40
C TRP A 37 16.56 -11.05 5.36
N LEU A 38 15.46 -10.47 4.83
CA LEU A 38 14.51 -11.18 3.97
C LEU A 38 15.20 -11.80 2.74
N LYS A 39 15.97 -11.01 1.99
CA LYS A 39 16.60 -11.48 0.74
C LYS A 39 17.58 -12.63 0.98
N GLU A 40 18.35 -12.58 2.05
CA GLU A 40 19.24 -13.68 2.44
C GLU A 40 18.44 -14.92 2.82
N LYS A 41 17.33 -14.74 3.56
CA LYS A 41 16.51 -15.82 4.06
C LYS A 41 15.76 -16.60 2.98
N ILE A 42 15.19 -15.92 1.99
CA ILE A 42 14.34 -16.55 0.96
C ILE A 42 15.04 -16.69 -0.41
N GLY A 43 16.21 -16.06 -0.57
CA GLY A 43 17.07 -16.22 -1.75
C GLY A 43 16.34 -15.91 -3.07
N PRO A 44 16.35 -16.83 -4.05
CA PRO A 44 15.70 -16.62 -5.34
C PRO A 44 14.21 -16.27 -5.25
N LEU A 45 13.50 -16.74 -4.22
CA LEU A 45 12.07 -16.48 -4.04
C LEU A 45 11.74 -15.00 -3.80
N PHE A 46 12.75 -14.15 -3.55
CA PHE A 46 12.57 -12.72 -3.36
C PHE A 46 11.83 -12.03 -4.51
N GLU A 47 11.90 -12.55 -5.74
CA GLU A 47 11.14 -12.04 -6.89
C GLU A 47 9.60 -12.15 -6.74
N HIS A 48 9.15 -12.94 -5.77
CA HIS A 48 7.74 -13.15 -5.44
C HIS A 48 7.31 -12.40 -4.17
N ALA A 49 8.25 -11.71 -3.51
CA ALA A 49 7.97 -10.97 -2.29
C ALA A 49 7.15 -9.72 -2.59
N PHE A 50 6.27 -9.36 -1.66
CA PHE A 50 5.45 -8.15 -1.69
C PHE A 50 4.71 -7.96 -3.04
N PRO A 51 3.79 -8.89 -3.39
CA PRO A 51 3.31 -9.09 -4.76
C PRO A 51 2.23 -8.09 -5.22
N TRP A 52 2.08 -6.92 -4.60
CA TRP A 52 0.99 -5.98 -4.89
C TRP A 52 0.89 -5.61 -6.37
N ARG A 53 2.00 -5.42 -7.10
CA ARG A 53 1.93 -5.16 -8.55
C ARG A 53 1.33 -6.34 -9.30
N ARG A 54 1.77 -7.55 -8.98
CA ARG A 54 1.29 -8.77 -9.64
C ARG A 54 -0.19 -9.00 -9.36
N LEU A 55 -0.63 -8.72 -8.12
CA LEU A 55 -2.05 -8.76 -7.77
C LEU A 55 -2.86 -7.72 -8.55
N GLN A 56 -2.34 -6.50 -8.74
CA GLN A 56 -2.98 -5.48 -9.60
C GLN A 56 -3.11 -5.95 -11.06
N GLU A 57 -2.03 -6.49 -11.62
CA GLU A 57 -1.99 -6.94 -13.02
C GLU A 57 -2.91 -8.15 -13.26
N ALA A 58 -3.14 -8.98 -12.23
CA ALA A 58 -4.07 -10.10 -12.26
C ALA A 58 -5.51 -9.74 -11.84
N ASP A 59 -5.78 -8.46 -11.57
CA ASP A 59 -7.09 -7.97 -11.12
C ASP A 59 -7.59 -8.69 -9.84
N VAL A 60 -6.66 -9.01 -8.92
CA VAL A 60 -6.99 -9.54 -7.59
C VAL A 60 -7.19 -8.37 -6.63
N ASP A 61 -8.32 -8.37 -5.92
CA ASP A 61 -8.64 -7.31 -4.97
C ASP A 61 -7.71 -7.35 -3.76
N PHE A 62 -7.24 -6.17 -3.36
CA PHE A 62 -6.50 -6.03 -2.11
C PHE A 62 -6.59 -4.62 -1.53
N ASP A 63 -6.41 -4.58 -0.21
CA ASP A 63 -6.27 -3.39 0.61
C ASP A 63 -4.96 -3.40 1.40
N PHE A 64 -4.58 -2.24 1.91
CA PHE A 64 -3.42 -2.05 2.76
C PHE A 64 -3.81 -1.79 4.20
N GLY A 65 -3.15 -2.49 5.11
CA GLY A 65 -3.20 -2.28 6.54
C GLY A 65 -1.81 -2.02 7.12
N SER A 66 -1.76 -1.80 8.43
CA SER A 66 -0.48 -1.75 9.15
C SER A 66 -0.17 -3.01 9.94
N ASP A 67 -1.15 -3.85 10.28
CA ASP A 67 -0.99 -4.92 11.29
C ASP A 67 -0.46 -4.37 12.63
N SER A 68 -1.23 -3.43 13.21
CA SER A 68 -0.90 -2.90 14.53
C SER A 68 -1.29 -3.92 15.62
N PRO A 69 -0.46 -4.14 16.66
CA PRO A 69 0.67 -3.31 17.10
C PRO A 69 2.06 -3.75 16.59
N ILE A 70 2.17 -4.77 15.74
CA ILE A 70 3.45 -5.24 15.21
C ILE A 70 4.17 -4.10 14.48
N GLU A 71 3.41 -3.40 13.63
CA GLU A 71 3.85 -2.19 12.96
C GLU A 71 3.05 -0.97 13.40
N LYS A 72 3.68 0.21 13.30
CA LYS A 72 3.04 1.48 13.68
C LYS A 72 1.91 1.80 12.68
N PRO A 73 0.69 2.16 13.12
CA PRO A 73 -0.41 2.52 12.23
C PRO A 73 -0.18 3.91 11.63
N SER A 74 0.66 3.98 10.59
CA SER A 74 1.12 5.22 9.97
C SER A 74 1.10 5.16 8.46
N VAL A 75 0.32 6.06 7.86
CA VAL A 75 0.27 6.27 6.41
C VAL A 75 1.64 6.66 5.87
N ALA A 76 2.33 7.58 6.55
CA ALA A 76 3.67 8.01 6.13
C ALA A 76 4.67 6.86 6.09
N ARG A 77 4.58 5.92 7.05
CA ARG A 77 5.43 4.72 7.10
C ARG A 77 5.11 3.75 5.96
N THR A 78 3.83 3.54 5.65
CA THR A 78 3.41 2.74 4.49
C THR A 78 3.94 3.33 3.18
N LEU A 79 3.80 4.65 2.98
CA LEU A 79 4.32 5.33 1.80
C LEU A 79 5.85 5.25 1.71
N HIS A 80 6.54 5.35 2.84
CA HIS A 80 7.99 5.16 2.87
C HIS A 80 8.37 3.73 2.48
N ALA A 81 7.68 2.74 3.03
CA ALA A 81 7.94 1.33 2.74
C ALA A 81 7.77 1.01 1.25
N LEU A 82 6.70 1.48 0.61
CA LEU A 82 6.46 1.30 -0.83
C LEU A 82 7.55 1.92 -1.72
N ARG A 83 8.11 3.07 -1.32
CA ARG A 83 9.22 3.70 -2.05
C ARG A 83 10.50 2.91 -1.86
N ASP A 84 10.81 2.57 -0.61
CA ASP A 84 12.05 1.90 -0.23
C ASP A 84 12.11 0.47 -0.81
N SER A 85 11.00 -0.27 -0.78
CA SER A 85 10.89 -1.59 -1.39
C SER A 85 11.12 -1.54 -2.90
N ALA A 86 10.65 -0.48 -3.54
CA ALA A 86 10.84 -0.28 -4.97
C ALA A 86 12.30 0.00 -5.35
N GLU A 87 13.03 0.71 -4.51
CA GLU A 87 14.47 0.93 -4.66
C GLU A 87 15.26 -0.37 -4.46
N ALA A 88 14.75 -1.28 -3.64
CA ALA A 88 15.34 -2.60 -3.40
C ALA A 88 14.92 -3.69 -4.41
N GLY A 89 14.14 -3.34 -5.44
CA GLY A 89 13.77 -4.24 -6.54
C GLY A 89 12.39 -4.89 -6.43
N VAL A 90 11.58 -4.59 -5.41
CA VAL A 90 10.17 -4.99 -5.37
C VAL A 90 9.40 -4.15 -6.41
N PRO A 91 8.56 -4.75 -7.28
CA PRO A 91 7.87 -3.97 -8.30
C PRO A 91 6.93 -2.91 -7.72
N ARG A 92 6.97 -1.69 -8.29
CA ARG A 92 6.19 -0.52 -7.78
C ARG A 92 4.68 -0.74 -7.86
N LEU A 93 3.94 -0.35 -6.83
CA LEU A 93 2.49 -0.21 -6.93
C LEU A 93 2.10 0.75 -8.07
N LEU A 94 1.04 0.42 -8.81
CA LEU A 94 0.44 1.29 -9.81
C LEU A 94 -0.61 2.22 -9.17
N GLY A 95 -0.60 3.51 -9.55
CA GLY A 95 -1.57 4.50 -9.09
C GLY A 95 -1.28 5.06 -7.69
N ASP A 96 -2.31 5.67 -7.09
CA ASP A 96 -2.22 6.30 -5.78
C ASP A 96 -2.37 5.27 -4.65
N PRO A 97 -1.33 5.03 -3.82
CA PRO A 97 -1.38 4.07 -2.72
C PRO A 97 -2.41 4.43 -1.64
N THR A 98 -2.77 5.70 -1.47
CA THR A 98 -3.70 6.11 -0.40
C THR A 98 -5.13 5.59 -0.63
N LYS A 99 -5.48 5.29 -1.88
CA LYS A 99 -6.76 4.66 -2.25
C LYS A 99 -6.89 3.23 -1.72
N ARG A 100 -5.76 2.53 -1.54
CA ARG A 100 -5.71 1.17 -0.95
C ARG A 100 -5.71 1.19 0.58
N MET A 101 -5.63 2.36 1.20
CA MET A 101 -5.61 2.53 2.67
C MET A 101 -6.91 3.14 3.21
N SER A 102 -7.89 3.34 2.34
CA SER A 102 -9.16 4.00 2.65
C SER A 102 -10.29 3.04 2.34
N HIS A 103 -11.30 3.01 3.21
CA HIS A 103 -12.51 2.26 2.91
C HIS A 103 -13.22 2.89 1.69
N PRO A 104 -13.75 2.09 0.75
CA PRO A 104 -14.36 2.60 -0.48
C PRO A 104 -15.60 3.46 -0.23
N ASP A 105 -16.36 3.17 0.83
CA ASP A 105 -17.47 4.01 1.30
C ASP A 105 -16.94 5.23 2.08
N PRO A 106 -17.13 6.47 1.59
CA PRO A 106 -16.74 7.70 2.30
C PRO A 106 -17.48 7.88 3.64
N GLY A 107 -18.66 7.27 3.80
CA GLY A 107 -19.50 7.27 4.99
C GLY A 107 -19.12 6.20 6.02
N TRP A 108 -18.20 5.28 5.69
CA TRP A 108 -17.79 4.20 6.59
C TRP A 108 -17.09 4.70 7.86
N ARG A 109 -16.52 5.91 7.84
CA ARG A 109 -15.97 6.53 9.05
C ARG A 109 -17.09 6.52 10.11
N PRO A 110 -16.92 5.82 11.24
CA PRO A 110 -17.84 5.97 12.35
C PRO A 110 -17.93 7.46 12.64
N THR A 111 -19.13 7.96 12.92
CA THR A 111 -19.39 9.32 13.40
C THR A 111 -18.74 9.54 14.77
N ALA A 112 -17.42 9.41 14.85
CA ALA A 112 -16.55 9.66 15.99
C ALA A 112 -15.74 10.94 15.73
N SER A 113 -16.41 11.96 15.20
CA SER A 113 -16.09 13.36 15.44
C SER A 113 -17.29 14.23 15.07
N ARG A 114 -18.38 14.12 15.83
CA ARG A 114 -19.24 15.29 16.05
C ARG A 114 -18.59 16.18 17.12
N SER A 115 -17.33 16.56 16.92
CA SER A 115 -16.75 17.73 17.56
C SER A 115 -17.12 18.92 16.68
N SER A 116 -17.84 19.84 17.29
CA SER A 116 -18.48 21.02 16.71
C SER A 116 -17.81 21.61 15.47
N ARG A 117 -18.65 21.96 14.48
CA ARG A 117 -18.38 23.01 13.51
C ARG A 117 -17.79 24.25 14.22
N LYS A 118 -16.48 24.43 14.13
CA LYS A 118 -15.86 25.75 14.08
C LYS A 118 -14.85 25.71 12.95
N SER A 119 -15.29 26.27 11.82
CA SER A 119 -14.51 26.82 10.71
C SER A 119 -12.99 26.83 10.92
N ILE A 120 -12.29 25.93 10.22
CA ILE A 120 -10.91 26.17 9.82
C ILE A 120 -10.99 26.69 8.38
N PRO A 121 -10.59 27.95 8.08
CA PRO A 121 -10.62 28.43 6.72
C PRO A 121 -9.58 27.64 5.91
N LEU A 122 -10.05 27.04 4.81
CA LEU A 122 -9.21 26.54 3.72
C LEU A 122 -8.32 27.69 3.22
N ARG A 123 -7.09 27.76 3.72
CA ARG A 123 -6.01 28.40 2.98
C ARG A 123 -5.45 27.36 2.01
N SER A 124 -5.77 27.57 0.75
CA SER A 124 -5.10 26.93 -0.38
C SER A 124 -3.59 27.13 -0.26
N CYS A 125 -2.83 26.03 -0.26
CA CYS A 125 -1.47 26.05 -0.79
C CYS A 125 -1.51 25.33 -2.13
N PHE A 126 -2.06 26.01 -3.13
CA PHE A 126 -1.62 25.86 -4.51
C PHE A 126 -0.19 26.41 -4.55
N ALA A 127 0.78 25.57 -4.90
CA ALA A 127 2.08 26.03 -5.36
C ALA A 127 2.33 25.39 -6.71
N ALA A 128 1.87 26.06 -7.77
CA ALA A 128 2.38 25.92 -9.11
C ALA A 128 3.00 27.26 -9.49
N ASN A 129 4.30 27.26 -9.78
CA ASN A 129 4.93 28.22 -10.69
C ASN A 129 6.37 27.78 -11.01
N ILE A 130 6.53 27.07 -12.12
CA ILE A 130 7.77 27.11 -12.91
C ILE A 130 7.35 27.37 -14.35
N SER A 131 7.48 28.63 -14.77
CA SER A 131 7.42 29.04 -16.17
C SER A 131 8.85 29.25 -16.65
N CYS A 132 9.33 28.36 -17.51
CA CYS A 132 10.56 28.53 -18.26
C CYS A 132 10.32 29.54 -19.39
N ARG A 133 11.12 30.62 -19.46
CA ARG A 133 11.27 31.43 -20.68
C ARG A 133 12.75 31.57 -20.99
N THR A 134 13.07 31.08 -22.18
CA THR A 134 14.29 31.26 -22.94
C THR A 134 14.63 32.72 -23.17
N ARG A 135 15.92 33.04 -23.06
CA ARG A 135 16.64 33.98 -23.92
C ARG A 135 17.96 33.35 -24.30
#